data_AF-A0A3D2VAX2-F1
#
_entry.id   AF-A0A3D2VAX2-F1
#
_cell.length_a   1.000
_cell.length_b   1.000
_cell.length_c   1.000
_cell.angle_alpha   90.00
_cell.angle_beta   90.00
_cell.angle_gamma   90.00
#
_symmetry.space_group_name_H-M   'P 1'
#
loop_
_entity.id
_entity.type
_entity.pdbx_description
1 polymer ?
#
loop_
_entity_poly.entity_id
_entity_poly.type
_entity_poly.pdbx_seq_one_letter_code
_entity_poly.pdbx_strand_id
1 'polypeptide(L)'
;MMTQRGNASQRACPICPNHRRNPLMTDDPMYDDEWDEQYESGAAPLVALEEQAESHARCLRYWQQQYDDVAARFEAEIARLTDRAKQAKATLKARCDWHEMGLKRFYESRGEKRIMLANATLSSTRGRQHIMVEDIDALASWADAEGHPEVLRHKVEANRNAIMEHIKSTGEEPAGCKVERNQDALKIKF
;
A
#
# COMPACT_ATOMS: atom_id res chain seq x y z
N MET A 1 -1.20 34.36 55.63
CA MET A 1 -0.66 32.99 55.55
C MET A 1 -1.34 32.28 54.39
N MET A 2 -0.61 32.11 53.30
CA MET A 2 -1.03 31.35 52.13
C MET A 2 -0.79 29.87 52.40
N THR A 3 -1.76 29.01 52.06
CA THR A 3 -1.52 27.59 51.79
C THR A 3 -2.40 27.17 50.62
N GLN A 4 -1.76 27.03 49.47
CA GLN A 4 -2.22 26.28 48.31
C GLN A 4 -2.28 24.78 48.66
N ARG A 5 -3.33 24.09 48.20
CA ARG A 5 -3.36 22.71 47.65
C ARG A 5 -4.64 22.67 46.79
N GLY A 6 -4.67 22.36 45.50
CA GLY A 6 -3.93 21.38 44.75
C GLY A 6 -5.00 20.51 44.06
N ASN A 7 -5.05 20.54 42.72
CA ASN A 7 -5.58 19.47 41.86
C ASN A 7 -5.63 19.95 40.40
N ALA A 8 -4.53 19.75 39.68
CA ALA A 8 -4.52 19.75 38.23
C ALA A 8 -4.22 18.32 37.75
N SER A 9 -5.30 17.57 37.56
CA SER A 9 -5.54 16.66 36.44
C SER A 9 -4.32 16.07 35.74
N GLN A 10 -3.81 14.95 36.26
CA GLN A 10 -3.16 13.93 35.44
C GLN A 10 -4.20 13.32 34.48
N ARG A 11 -4.35 13.89 33.29
CA ARG A 11 -5.08 13.24 32.19
C ARG A 11 -4.05 12.63 31.25
N ALA A 12 -3.77 11.35 31.48
CA ALA A 12 -3.05 10.53 30.53
C ALA A 12 -3.83 10.49 29.20
N CYS A 13 -3.14 10.77 28.09
CA CYS A 13 -3.71 10.62 26.75
C CYS A 13 -4.09 9.14 26.52
N PRO A 14 -5.37 8.84 26.21
CA PRO A 14 -5.85 7.46 26.11
C PRO A 14 -5.33 6.70 24.87
N ILE A 15 -4.55 7.37 24.00
CA ILE A 15 -3.99 6.80 22.77
C ILE A 15 -2.56 6.26 22.97
N CYS A 16 -1.87 6.63 24.06
CA CYS A 16 -0.45 6.31 24.27
C CYS A 16 -0.23 5.56 25.60
N PRO A 17 -0.35 4.22 25.66
CA PRO A 17 -0.24 3.47 26.92
C PRO A 17 1.20 3.30 27.44
N ASN A 18 2.21 3.82 26.72
CA ASN A 18 3.62 3.65 27.07
C ASN A 18 4.46 4.89 26.75
N HIS A 19 4.14 6.02 27.39
CA HIS A 19 5.12 7.09 27.60
C HIS A 19 6.09 6.68 28.71
N ARG A 20 6.86 5.59 28.50
CA ARG A 20 8.14 5.46 29.20
C ARG A 20 9.10 6.38 28.45
N ARG A 21 9.38 7.56 29.04
CA ARG A 21 10.39 8.51 28.55
C ARG A 21 11.65 7.73 28.16
N ASN A 22 12.03 7.80 26.88
CA ASN A 22 13.20 7.11 26.37
C ASN A 22 14.45 7.89 26.81
N PRO A 23 15.44 7.27 27.49
CA PRO A 23 16.60 7.97 28.03
C PRO A 23 17.42 8.76 26.99
N LEU A 24 17.35 8.39 25.71
CA LEU A 24 18.02 9.12 24.62
C LEU A 24 17.44 10.51 24.33
N MET A 25 16.20 10.79 24.77
CA MET A 25 15.54 12.10 24.60
C MET A 25 15.51 12.91 25.90
N THR A 26 15.64 12.28 27.07
CA THR A 26 15.60 12.97 28.37
C THR A 26 16.92 13.63 28.75
N ASP A 27 18.01 13.25 28.10
CA ASP A 27 19.35 13.79 28.38
C ASP A 27 19.72 14.91 27.38
N ASP A 28 18.87 15.23 26.41
CA ASP A 28 19.00 16.43 25.57
C ASP A 28 18.37 17.61 26.34
N PRO A 29 19.16 18.58 26.85
CA PRO A 29 18.68 19.70 27.66
C PRO A 29 17.74 20.65 26.90
N MET A 30 17.46 20.36 25.62
CA MET A 30 16.53 21.10 24.79
C MET A 30 15.15 20.42 24.67
N TYR A 31 14.95 19.20 25.16
CA TYR A 31 13.68 18.47 25.10
C TYR A 31 12.91 18.61 26.44
N ASP A 32 12.61 19.85 26.81
CA ASP A 32 11.87 20.21 28.03
C ASP A 32 10.34 20.26 27.80
N ASP A 33 9.55 20.27 28.88
CA ASP A 33 8.08 20.26 28.85
C ASP A 33 7.48 21.45 28.03
N GLU A 34 8.23 22.52 27.76
CA GLU A 34 7.85 23.65 26.90
C GLU A 34 7.66 23.24 25.41
N TRP A 35 8.34 22.20 24.95
CA TRP A 35 8.19 21.70 23.57
C TRP A 35 6.89 20.96 23.34
N ASP A 36 6.41 20.22 24.34
CA ASP A 36 5.14 19.50 24.27
C ASP A 36 3.97 20.51 24.17
N GLU A 37 4.03 21.63 24.90
CA GLU A 37 3.03 22.71 24.80
C GLU A 37 3.03 23.40 23.42
N GLN A 38 4.21 23.65 22.83
CA GLN A 38 4.30 24.24 21.50
C GLN A 38 3.81 23.26 20.42
N TYR A 39 4.12 21.96 20.55
CA TYR A 39 3.63 20.93 19.65
C TYR A 39 2.10 20.82 19.67
N GLU A 40 1.50 20.81 20.86
CA GLU A 40 0.04 20.74 21.03
C GLU A 40 -0.68 22.00 20.52
N SER A 41 -0.01 23.15 20.52
CA SER A 41 -0.55 24.40 19.98
C SER A 41 -0.69 24.42 18.45
N GLY A 42 0.05 23.55 17.75
CA GLY A 42 0.12 23.52 16.28
C GLY A 42 0.90 24.68 15.64
N ALA A 43 1.54 25.54 16.45
CA ALA A 43 2.40 26.59 15.95
C ALA A 43 3.73 26.03 15.42
N ALA A 44 4.21 26.58 14.30
CA ALA A 44 5.52 26.21 13.77
C ALA A 44 6.64 26.69 14.73
N PRO A 45 7.64 25.86 15.04
CA PRO A 45 8.77 26.26 15.87
C PRO A 45 9.64 27.29 15.13
N LEU A 46 10.06 28.33 15.85
CA LEU A 46 11.01 29.31 15.32
C LEU A 46 12.44 28.78 15.53
N VAL A 47 13.08 28.36 14.43
CA VAL A 47 14.47 27.86 14.43
C VAL A 47 15.38 28.95 13.92
N ALA A 48 16.16 29.56 14.81
CA ALA A 48 17.03 30.69 14.49
C ALA A 48 18.52 30.35 14.51
N LEU A 49 18.90 29.29 15.23
CA LEU A 49 20.29 28.87 15.43
C LEU A 49 20.55 27.49 14.80
N GLU A 50 21.81 27.24 14.41
CA GLU A 50 22.22 25.96 13.82
C GLU A 50 22.07 24.81 14.81
N GLU A 51 22.38 25.03 16.08
CA GLU A 51 22.22 24.03 17.14
C GLU A 51 20.75 23.62 17.34
N GLN A 52 19.82 24.58 17.18
CA GLN A 52 18.39 24.31 17.23
C GLN A 52 17.95 23.49 16.02
N ALA A 53 18.43 23.82 14.82
CA ALA A 53 18.13 23.07 13.60
C ALA A 53 18.62 21.61 13.71
N GLU A 54 19.82 21.40 14.25
CA GLU A 54 20.38 20.06 14.48
C GLU A 54 19.55 19.28 15.52
N SER A 55 19.09 19.93 16.59
CA SER A 55 18.17 19.31 17.55
C SER A 55 16.86 18.87 16.89
N HIS A 56 16.23 19.74 16.10
CA HIS A 56 15.03 19.39 15.32
C HIS A 56 15.27 18.23 14.35
N ALA A 57 16.43 18.18 13.69
CA ALA A 57 16.79 17.10 12.79
C ALA A 57 16.92 15.75 13.54
N ARG A 58 17.56 15.73 14.72
CA ARG A 58 17.62 14.53 15.58
C ARG A 58 16.22 14.06 15.99
N CYS A 59 15.38 14.98 16.41
CA CYS A 59 14.01 14.70 16.83
C CYS A 59 13.16 14.15 15.68
N LEU A 60 13.24 14.78 14.51
CA LEU A 60 12.55 14.32 13.31
C LEU A 60 12.99 12.91 12.92
N ARG A 61 14.29 12.61 12.95
CA ARG A 61 14.81 11.26 12.69
C ARG A 61 14.25 10.23 13.67
N TYR A 62 14.22 10.55 14.96
CA TYR A 62 13.67 9.67 15.98
C TYR A 62 12.18 9.38 15.75
N TRP A 63 11.39 10.42 15.53
CA TRP A 63 9.95 10.25 15.31
C TRP A 63 9.64 9.53 14.01
N GLN A 64 10.43 9.75 12.95
CA GLN A 64 10.33 8.97 11.72
C GLN A 64 10.61 7.49 11.98
N GLN A 65 11.65 7.16 12.75
CA GLN A 65 11.94 5.79 13.12
C GLN A 65 10.82 5.16 13.94
N GLN A 66 10.25 5.88 14.91
CA GLN A 66 9.10 5.38 15.68
C GLN A 66 7.87 5.15 14.80
N TYR A 67 7.60 6.06 13.85
CA TYR A 67 6.53 5.92 12.87
C TYR A 67 6.72 4.66 12.01
N ASP A 68 7.93 4.47 11.47
CA ASP A 68 8.28 3.33 10.63
C ASP A 68 8.21 2.00 11.41
N ASP A 69 8.67 1.99 12.67
CA ASP A 69 8.59 0.82 13.56
C ASP A 69 7.13 0.41 13.84
N VAL A 70 6.25 1.39 14.04
CA VAL A 70 4.80 1.13 14.22
C VAL A 70 4.22 0.56 12.93
N ALA A 71 4.52 1.16 11.78
CA ALA A 71 4.06 0.65 10.48
C ALA A 71 4.54 -0.78 10.23
N ALA A 72 5.81 -1.08 10.51
CA ALA A 72 6.37 -2.42 10.35
C ALA A 72 5.69 -3.47 11.24
N ARG A 73 5.33 -3.12 12.48
CA ARG A 73 4.56 -4.02 13.38
C ARG A 73 3.17 -4.30 12.82
N PHE A 74 2.49 -3.31 12.28
CA PHE A 74 1.17 -3.49 11.66
C PHE A 74 1.25 -4.39 10.43
N GLU A 75 2.20 -4.15 9.53
CA GLU A 75 2.43 -5.00 8.35
C GLU A 75 2.71 -6.45 8.74
N ALA A 76 3.52 -6.67 9.78
CA ALA A 76 3.79 -8.02 10.28
C ALA A 76 2.52 -8.72 10.81
N GLU A 77 1.64 -7.99 11.51
CA GLU A 77 0.38 -8.57 12.01
C GLU A 77 -0.61 -8.83 10.86
N ILE A 78 -0.69 -7.96 9.86
CA ILE A 78 -1.50 -8.18 8.65
C ILE A 78 -1.03 -9.46 7.94
N ALA A 79 0.28 -9.63 7.76
CA ALA A 79 0.85 -10.82 7.16
C ALA A 79 0.48 -12.09 7.96
N ARG A 80 0.63 -12.03 9.30
CA ARG A 80 0.29 -13.14 10.19
C ARG A 80 -1.19 -13.53 10.11
N LEU A 81 -2.10 -12.55 10.10
CA LEU A 81 -3.54 -12.78 10.00
C LEU A 81 -3.93 -13.33 8.62
N THR A 82 -3.30 -12.81 7.56
CA THR A 82 -3.50 -13.27 6.18
C THR A 82 -3.10 -14.74 6.03
N ASP A 83 -1.94 -15.13 6.57
CA ASP A 83 -1.47 -16.52 6.54
C ASP A 83 -2.38 -17.45 7.35
N ARG A 84 -2.81 -17.03 8.54
CA ARG A 84 -3.78 -17.79 9.34
C ARG A 84 -5.09 -18.01 8.59
N ALA A 85 -5.59 -16.97 7.92
CA ALA A 85 -6.80 -17.07 7.09
C ALA A 85 -6.59 -18.02 5.89
N LYS A 86 -5.43 -17.96 5.25
CA LYS A 86 -5.06 -18.85 4.13
C LYS A 86 -5.06 -20.32 4.57
N GLN A 87 -4.45 -20.65 5.71
CA GLN A 87 -4.42 -22.01 6.25
C GLN A 87 -5.81 -22.55 6.61
N ALA A 88 -6.63 -21.72 7.26
CA ALA A 88 -8.01 -22.08 7.59
C ALA A 88 -8.85 -22.35 6.33
N LYS A 89 -8.75 -21.46 5.34
CA LYS A 89 -9.42 -21.62 4.04
C LYS A 89 -8.92 -22.85 3.28
N ALA A 90 -7.62 -23.17 3.33
CA ALA A 90 -7.06 -24.35 2.69
C ALA A 90 -7.69 -25.64 3.22
N THR A 91 -7.87 -25.74 4.55
CA THR A 91 -8.50 -26.90 5.19
C THR A 91 -9.96 -27.06 4.75
N LEU A 92 -10.71 -25.95 4.75
CA LEU A 92 -12.11 -25.97 4.30
C LEU A 92 -12.21 -26.32 2.81
N LYS A 93 -11.35 -25.73 1.97
CA LYS A 93 -11.28 -26.03 0.54
C LYS A 93 -11.00 -27.51 0.28
N ALA A 94 -10.06 -28.12 1.01
CA ALA A 94 -9.78 -29.55 0.88
C ALA A 94 -11.01 -30.42 1.19
N ARG A 95 -11.83 -30.03 2.18
CA ARG A 95 -13.10 -30.72 2.48
C ARG A 95 -14.12 -30.54 1.36
N CYS A 96 -14.28 -29.31 0.86
CA CYS A 96 -15.13 -29.05 -0.31
C CYS A 96 -14.71 -29.90 -1.50
N ASP A 97 -13.42 -29.96 -1.81
CA ASP A 97 -12.86 -30.69 -2.95
C ASP A 97 -13.08 -32.19 -2.84
N TRP A 98 -12.96 -32.74 -1.63
CA TRP A 98 -13.28 -34.14 -1.37
C TRP A 98 -14.75 -34.45 -1.68
N HIS A 99 -15.68 -33.60 -1.25
CA HIS A 99 -17.11 -33.76 -1.55
C HIS A 99 -17.41 -33.56 -3.04
N GLU A 100 -16.82 -32.55 -3.69
CA GLU A 100 -16.94 -32.31 -5.13
C GLU A 100 -16.47 -33.51 -5.94
N MET A 101 -15.33 -34.12 -5.57
CA MET A 101 -14.82 -35.33 -6.22
C MET A 101 -15.80 -36.51 -6.07
N GLY A 102 -16.42 -36.67 -4.91
CA GLY A 102 -17.46 -37.68 -4.69
C GLY A 102 -18.69 -37.47 -5.60
N LEU A 103 -19.18 -36.23 -5.68
CA LEU A 103 -20.30 -35.86 -6.55
C LEU A 103 -19.95 -36.04 -8.03
N LYS A 104 -18.72 -35.73 -8.43
CA LYS A 104 -18.22 -35.94 -9.79
C LYS A 104 -18.26 -37.42 -10.18
N ARG A 105 -17.71 -38.31 -9.32
CA ARG A 105 -17.74 -39.77 -9.55
C ARG A 105 -19.17 -40.31 -9.64
N PHE A 106 -20.07 -39.81 -8.79
CA PHE A 106 -21.49 -40.18 -8.83
C PHE A 106 -22.18 -39.70 -10.13
N TYR A 107 -21.91 -38.47 -10.56
CA TYR A 107 -22.45 -37.94 -11.82
C TYR A 107 -21.95 -38.75 -13.03
N GLU A 108 -20.66 -39.06 -13.06
CA GLU A 108 -20.03 -39.86 -14.14
C GLU A 108 -20.59 -41.29 -14.20
N SER A 109 -20.85 -41.94 -13.05
CA SER A 109 -21.39 -43.31 -13.02
C SER A 109 -22.84 -43.42 -13.47
N ARG A 110 -23.61 -42.32 -13.40
CA ARG A 110 -25.01 -42.26 -13.85
C ARG A 110 -25.14 -42.09 -15.36
N GLY A 111 -24.19 -41.40 -16.01
CA GLY A 111 -24.22 -41.12 -17.45
C GLY A 111 -25.34 -40.16 -17.89
N GLU A 112 -26.02 -39.50 -16.96
CA GLU A 112 -27.10 -38.55 -17.24
C GLU A 112 -26.53 -37.16 -17.59
N LYS A 113 -27.21 -36.42 -18.48
CA LYS A 113 -26.78 -35.05 -18.84
C LYS A 113 -26.96 -34.03 -17.71
N ARG A 114 -27.90 -34.30 -16.79
CA ARG A 114 -28.25 -33.40 -15.68
C ARG A 114 -28.95 -34.19 -14.59
N ILE A 115 -28.52 -34.02 -13.34
CA ILE A 115 -29.11 -34.67 -12.16
C ILE A 115 -29.54 -33.59 -11.17
N MET A 116 -30.79 -33.63 -10.71
CA MET A 116 -31.30 -32.70 -9.70
C MET A 116 -31.33 -33.38 -8.32
N LEU A 117 -30.67 -32.76 -7.34
CA LEU A 117 -30.66 -33.16 -5.94
C LEU A 117 -31.37 -32.09 -5.10
N ALA A 118 -31.74 -32.40 -3.86
CA ALA A 118 -32.44 -31.45 -2.97
C ALA A 118 -31.68 -30.13 -2.76
N ASN A 119 -30.34 -30.17 -2.72
CA ASN A 119 -29.50 -29.01 -2.43
C ASN A 119 -28.57 -28.60 -3.59
N ALA A 120 -28.63 -29.29 -4.73
CA ALA A 120 -27.69 -29.06 -5.83
C ALA A 120 -28.23 -29.56 -7.17
N THR A 121 -27.68 -29.06 -8.26
CA THR A 121 -27.85 -29.63 -9.60
C THR A 121 -26.48 -30.00 -10.14
N LEU A 122 -26.33 -31.24 -10.60
CA LEU A 122 -25.12 -31.73 -11.23
C LEU A 122 -25.30 -31.70 -12.74
N SER A 123 -24.42 -30.98 -13.44
CA SER A 123 -24.37 -30.94 -14.89
C SER A 123 -22.95 -30.62 -15.33
N SER A 124 -22.52 -31.17 -16.47
CA SER A 124 -21.26 -30.79 -17.10
C SER A 124 -21.49 -29.69 -18.13
N THR A 125 -20.72 -28.61 -18.03
CA THR A 125 -20.62 -27.58 -19.06
C THR A 125 -19.27 -27.74 -19.74
N ARG A 126 -19.23 -27.71 -21.08
CA ARG A 126 -17.96 -27.66 -21.80
C ARG A 126 -17.22 -26.37 -21.40
N GLY A 127 -15.96 -26.51 -20.98
CA GLY A 127 -15.10 -25.36 -20.70
C GLY A 127 -15.00 -24.44 -21.92
N ARG A 128 -14.90 -23.14 -21.69
CA ARG A 128 -14.58 -22.19 -22.75
C ARG A 128 -13.10 -22.36 -23.11
N GLN A 129 -12.79 -22.26 -24.39
CA GLN A 129 -11.40 -22.22 -24.83
C GLN A 129 -10.72 -20.98 -24.22
N HIS A 130 -9.56 -21.20 -23.62
CA HIS A 130 -8.70 -20.14 -23.12
C HIS A 130 -7.52 -20.02 -24.08
N ILE A 131 -7.26 -18.81 -24.58
CA ILE A 131 -6.15 -18.55 -25.48
C ILE A 131 -4.96 -18.15 -24.61
N MET A 132 -3.87 -18.91 -24.70
CA MET A 132 -2.57 -18.51 -24.13
C MET A 132 -1.71 -17.98 -25.27
N VAL A 133 -1.22 -16.75 -25.14
CA VAL A 133 -0.23 -16.19 -26.05
C VAL A 133 1.14 -16.46 -25.45
N GLU A 134 1.89 -17.37 -26.05
CA GLU A 134 3.22 -17.78 -25.57
C GLU A 134 4.32 -16.81 -26.05
N ASP A 135 4.17 -16.25 -27.26
CA ASP A 135 5.08 -15.28 -27.86
C ASP A 135 4.27 -14.21 -28.60
N ILE A 136 4.37 -12.97 -28.11
CA ILE A 136 3.63 -11.83 -28.68
C ILE A 136 4.26 -11.32 -29.98
N ASP A 137 5.57 -11.45 -30.14
CA ASP A 137 6.30 -10.92 -31.30
C ASP A 137 6.10 -11.84 -32.51
N ALA A 138 6.10 -13.15 -32.28
CA ALA A 138 5.74 -14.13 -33.29
C ALA A 138 4.27 -13.97 -33.72
N LEU A 139 3.36 -13.76 -32.75
CA LEU A 139 1.94 -13.50 -33.03
C LEU A 139 1.76 -12.21 -33.83
N ALA A 140 2.50 -11.14 -33.50
CA ALA A 140 2.44 -9.89 -34.22
C ALA A 140 2.97 -10.01 -35.65
N SER A 141 4.07 -10.73 -35.84
CA SER A 141 4.63 -10.99 -37.18
C SER A 141 3.67 -11.80 -38.05
N TRP A 142 3.02 -12.83 -37.48
CA TRP A 142 1.99 -13.60 -38.16
C TRP A 142 0.77 -12.74 -38.52
N ALA A 143 0.29 -11.92 -37.57
CA ALA A 143 -0.87 -11.06 -37.78
C ALA A 143 -0.62 -10.02 -38.89
N ASP A 144 0.59 -9.48 -38.98
CA ASP A 144 0.97 -8.56 -40.07
C ASP A 144 1.11 -9.29 -41.41
N ALA A 145 1.76 -10.46 -41.43
CA ALA A 145 1.96 -11.25 -42.65
C ALA A 145 0.66 -11.80 -43.25
N GLU A 146 -0.29 -12.23 -42.41
CA GLU A 146 -1.58 -12.80 -42.84
C GLU A 146 -2.70 -11.75 -42.92
N GLY A 147 -2.43 -10.49 -42.56
CA GLY A 147 -3.40 -9.40 -42.66
C GLY A 147 -4.53 -9.45 -41.62
N HIS A 148 -4.21 -9.84 -40.39
CA HIS A 148 -5.12 -9.94 -39.23
C HIS A 148 -4.79 -8.94 -38.10
N PRO A 149 -4.77 -7.62 -38.35
CA PRO A 149 -4.43 -6.62 -37.34
C PRO A 149 -5.40 -6.58 -36.16
N GLU A 150 -6.64 -7.06 -36.31
CA GLU A 150 -7.67 -7.11 -35.26
C GLU A 150 -7.30 -8.01 -34.07
N VAL A 151 -6.33 -8.91 -34.26
CA VAL A 151 -5.83 -9.81 -33.22
C VAL A 151 -4.95 -9.07 -32.21
N LEU A 152 -4.39 -7.92 -32.59
CA LEU A 152 -3.55 -7.08 -31.74
C LEU A 152 -4.31 -5.86 -31.23
N ARG A 153 -4.04 -5.47 -29.98
CA ARG A 153 -4.55 -4.22 -29.41
C ARG A 153 -3.39 -3.27 -29.13
N HIS A 154 -3.37 -2.12 -29.82
CA HIS A 154 -2.39 -1.08 -29.58
C HIS A 154 -2.84 -0.14 -28.46
N LYS A 155 -1.94 0.13 -27.51
CA LYS A 155 -2.12 1.16 -26.48
C LYS A 155 -1.25 2.36 -26.84
N VAL A 156 -1.87 3.52 -27.00
CA VAL A 156 -1.14 4.79 -27.22
C VAL A 156 -0.86 5.42 -25.86
N GLU A 157 0.42 5.64 -25.57
CA GLU A 157 0.88 6.29 -24.33
C GLU A 157 1.79 7.48 -24.65
N ALA A 158 1.66 8.55 -23.86
CA ALA A 158 2.50 9.73 -24.01
C ALA A 158 3.93 9.43 -23.53
N ASN A 159 4.91 9.58 -24.42
CA ASN A 159 6.32 9.51 -24.04
C ASN A 159 6.75 10.83 -23.40
N ARG A 160 6.60 10.91 -22.08
CA ARG A 160 6.92 12.13 -21.29
C ARG A 160 8.37 12.58 -21.47
N ASN A 161 9.31 11.65 -21.64
CA ASN A 161 10.73 12.00 -21.81
C ASN A 161 10.94 12.71 -23.16
N ALA A 162 10.39 12.17 -24.24
CA ALA A 162 10.46 12.79 -25.57
C ALA A 162 9.75 14.15 -25.61
N ILE A 163 8.60 14.28 -24.93
CA ILE A 163 7.89 15.57 -24.79
C ILE A 163 8.77 16.59 -24.06
N MET A 164 9.38 16.21 -22.93
CA MET A 164 10.26 17.11 -22.18
C MET A 164 11.53 17.48 -22.97
N GLU A 165 12.07 16.57 -23.76
CA GLU A 165 13.22 16.84 -24.64
C GLU A 165 12.86 17.80 -25.78
N HIS A 166 11.67 17.63 -26.38
CA HIS A 166 11.14 18.58 -27.36
C HIS A 166 11.00 19.98 -26.77
N ILE A 167 10.40 20.11 -25.59
CA ILE A 167 10.23 21.40 -24.91
C ILE A 167 11.58 22.04 -24.59
N LYS A 168 12.57 21.25 -24.15
CA LYS A 168 13.94 21.75 -23.87
C LYS A 168 14.67 22.23 -25.13
N SER A 169 14.45 21.58 -26.27
CA SER A 169 15.15 21.89 -27.52
C SER A 169 14.48 23.01 -28.32
N THR A 170 13.15 23.11 -28.27
CA THR A 170 12.37 24.07 -29.07
C THR A 170 11.87 25.26 -28.26
N GLY A 171 11.73 25.12 -26.94
CA GLY A 171 11.09 26.11 -26.07
C GLY A 171 9.56 26.15 -26.17
N GLU A 172 8.94 25.31 -27.01
CA GLU A 172 7.49 25.29 -27.24
C GLU A 172 6.84 24.05 -26.61
N GLU A 173 5.64 24.24 -26.03
CA GLU A 173 4.83 23.15 -25.48
C GLU A 173 3.99 22.50 -26.60
N PRO A 174 4.11 21.17 -26.82
CA PRO A 174 3.28 20.48 -27.82
C PRO A 174 1.79 20.59 -27.51
N ALA A 175 0.96 20.59 -28.55
CA ALA A 175 -0.49 20.64 -28.40
C ALA A 175 -1.00 19.52 -27.47
N GLY A 176 -1.83 19.88 -26.49
CA GLY A 176 -2.36 18.96 -25.48
C GLY A 176 -1.43 18.68 -24.30
N CYS A 177 -0.24 19.28 -24.25
CA CYS A 177 0.63 19.28 -23.08
C CYS A 177 0.51 20.62 -22.33
N LYS A 178 0.69 20.56 -21.01
CA LYS A 178 0.87 21.73 -20.16
C LYS A 178 1.99 21.43 -19.17
N VAL A 179 3.03 22.26 -19.15
CA VAL A 179 4.10 22.11 -18.15
C VAL A 179 3.73 22.89 -16.91
N GLU A 180 3.57 22.19 -15.79
CA GLU A 180 3.39 22.80 -14.48
C GLU A 180 4.66 22.60 -13.66
N ARG A 181 5.26 23.70 -13.20
CA ARG A 181 6.37 23.66 -12.26
C ARG A 181 5.80 23.61 -10.85
N ASN A 182 6.00 22.49 -10.17
CA ASN A 182 5.69 22.38 -8.74
C ASN A 182 6.54 23.35 -7.94
N GLN A 183 6.03 23.77 -6.79
CA GLN A 183 6.79 24.60 -5.85
C GLN A 183 8.09 23.90 -5.45
N ASP A 184 9.15 24.69 -5.30
CA ASP A 184 10.43 24.17 -4.81
C ASP A 184 10.20 23.60 -3.39
N ALA A 185 10.54 22.32 -3.21
CA ALA A 185 10.30 21.61 -1.95
C ALA A 185 11.61 21.42 -1.19
N LEU A 186 11.59 21.67 0.12
CA LEU A 186 12.70 21.31 1.01
C LEU A 186 12.82 19.78 1.08
N LYS A 187 14.04 19.27 0.91
CA LYS A 187 14.35 17.84 1.03
C LYS A 187 15.26 17.58 2.22
N ILE A 188 14.74 16.89 3.23
CA ILE A 188 15.49 16.42 4.40
C ILE A 188 15.79 14.93 4.19
N LYS A 189 17.04 14.51 4.46
CA LYS A 189 17.49 13.12 4.33
C LYS A 189 18.20 12.72 5.62
N PHE A 190 18.00 11.48 6.07
CA PHE A 190 18.61 10.88 7.25
C PHE A 190 19.44 9.66 6.89
#